data_AF-Q0ASE1-F1
#
_entry.id   AF-Q0ASE1-F1
#
_cell.length_a   1.000
_cell.length_b   1.000
_cell.length_c   1.000
_cell.angle_alpha   90.00
_cell.angle_beta   90.00
_cell.angle_gamma   90.00
#
_symmetry.space_group_name_H-M   'P 1'
#
loop_
_entity.id
_entity.type
_entity.pdbx_description
1 polymer ?
#
loop_
_entity_poly.entity_id
_entity_poly.type
_entity_poly.pdbx_seq_one_letter_code
_entity_poly.pdbx_strand_id
1 'polypeptide(L)'
;MLDLRVTGSCLVVALVMMLGGCTSTVRETHYFMSVNEVTGQPVNFFRLQIKANTNSSSARYVAGFYDESAVDMYFNEIRLSQSNGQGSGDSGTEGRSRAPSENIQLSNITATGEQRPGAFMLILSSNADSVVNTISQFAQSRIVAEGVTNIVNRERLRLAAPAQAAYNISQREGNALATDITSQLEAITALAATSGTGNSDAMEQTVLSALQSLARQLGHTEAFAGADEAAKLANARLVFQGLYAGARQ
;
A
#
# COMPACT_ATOMS: atom_id res chain seq x y z
N MET A 1 -24.47 -46.84 -69.45
CA MET A 1 -23.23 -46.12 -69.77
C MET A 1 -23.55 -44.64 -69.74
N LEU A 2 -23.30 -43.98 -68.61
CA LEU A 2 -23.41 -42.54 -68.46
C LEU A 2 -21.97 -42.01 -68.46
N ASP A 3 -21.61 -41.31 -69.53
CA ASP A 3 -20.27 -40.79 -69.75
C ASP A 3 -19.94 -39.68 -68.74
N LEU A 4 -19.10 -40.04 -67.77
CA LEU A 4 -18.54 -39.18 -66.75
C LEU A 4 -17.38 -38.33 -67.33
N ARG A 5 -17.69 -37.41 -68.25
CA ARG A 5 -16.70 -36.50 -68.89
C ARG A 5 -16.79 -35.03 -68.44
N VAL A 6 -17.27 -34.80 -67.22
CA VAL A 6 -17.37 -33.47 -66.57
C VAL A 6 -16.48 -33.40 -65.32
N THR A 7 -15.28 -34.01 -65.33
CA THR A 7 -14.50 -34.23 -64.10
C THR A 7 -13.21 -33.43 -63.99
N GLY A 8 -12.63 -32.90 -65.08
CA GLY A 8 -11.35 -32.17 -65.03
C GLY A 8 -11.50 -30.67 -64.73
N SER A 9 -12.28 -29.96 -65.52
CA SER A 9 -12.31 -28.49 -65.51
C SER A 9 -13.04 -27.91 -64.29
N CYS A 10 -14.08 -28.57 -63.79
CA CYS A 10 -14.77 -28.14 -62.55
C CYS A 10 -13.89 -28.27 -61.30
N LEU A 11 -12.97 -29.25 -61.27
CA LEU A 11 -12.10 -29.47 -60.11
C LEU A 11 -11.04 -28.39 -59.96
N VAL A 12 -10.49 -27.89 -61.08
CA VAL A 12 -9.52 -26.77 -61.07
C VAL A 12 -10.18 -25.46 -60.64
N VAL A 13 -11.41 -25.18 -61.10
CA VAL A 13 -12.15 -23.98 -60.69
C VAL A 13 -12.52 -24.04 -59.21
N ALA A 14 -12.95 -25.20 -58.71
CA ALA A 14 -13.23 -25.39 -57.28
C ALA A 14 -11.96 -25.22 -56.42
N LEU A 15 -10.80 -25.72 -56.88
CA LEU A 15 -9.52 -25.57 -56.19
C LEU A 15 -9.07 -24.10 -56.14
N VAL A 16 -9.20 -23.36 -57.26
CA VAL A 16 -8.84 -21.93 -57.32
C VAL A 16 -9.76 -21.08 -56.45
N MET A 17 -11.05 -21.42 -56.35
CA MET A 17 -11.96 -20.75 -55.41
C MET A 17 -11.64 -21.04 -53.94
N MET A 18 -11.13 -22.24 -53.60
CA MET A 18 -10.67 -22.53 -52.24
C MET A 18 -9.32 -21.90 -51.88
N LEU A 19 -8.49 -21.58 -52.88
CA LEU A 19 -7.23 -20.84 -52.73
C LEU A 19 -7.42 -19.31 -52.69
N GLY A 20 -8.63 -18.82 -53.01
CA GLY A 20 -9.06 -17.44 -52.77
C GLY A 20 -9.20 -17.19 -51.26
N GLY A 21 -8.06 -17.13 -50.58
CA GLY A 21 -7.94 -17.15 -49.13
C GLY A 21 -8.76 -16.08 -48.41
N CYS A 22 -9.11 -16.39 -47.16
CA CYS A 22 -9.80 -15.51 -46.24
C CYS A 22 -9.00 -14.21 -46.05
N THR A 23 -9.34 -13.18 -46.82
CA THR A 23 -8.90 -11.82 -46.53
C THR A 23 -9.80 -11.28 -45.43
N SER A 24 -9.20 -10.76 -44.36
CA SER A 24 -9.94 -10.11 -43.29
C SER A 24 -9.59 -8.63 -43.28
N THR A 25 -10.62 -7.80 -43.36
CA THR A 25 -10.51 -6.36 -43.29
C THR A 25 -11.09 -5.89 -41.97
N VAL A 26 -10.28 -5.27 -41.13
CA VAL A 26 -10.70 -4.68 -39.86
C VAL A 26 -10.73 -3.17 -39.99
N ARG A 27 -11.84 -2.56 -39.61
CA ARG A 27 -11.99 -1.11 -39.56
C ARG A 27 -12.64 -0.69 -38.24
N GLU A 28 -11.90 0.04 -37.44
CA GLU A 28 -12.37 0.54 -36.14
C GLU A 28 -12.12 2.04 -36.01
N THR A 29 -12.89 2.69 -35.14
CA THR A 29 -12.73 4.10 -34.83
C THR A 29 -12.84 4.31 -33.33
N HIS A 30 -11.80 4.89 -32.74
CA HIS A 30 -11.67 5.15 -31.32
C HIS A 30 -11.54 6.65 -31.09
N TYR A 31 -12.13 7.15 -29.99
CA TYR A 31 -12.15 8.56 -29.66
C TYR A 31 -11.40 8.77 -28.34
N PHE A 32 -10.57 9.82 -28.33
CA PHE A 32 -9.78 10.23 -27.17
C PHE A 32 -10.04 11.69 -26.90
N MET A 33 -9.89 12.12 -25.65
CA MET A 33 -9.83 13.53 -25.33
C MET A 33 -8.60 13.81 -24.48
N SER A 34 -7.95 14.94 -24.73
CA SER A 34 -6.99 15.49 -23.77
C SER A 34 -7.73 16.30 -22.74
N VAL A 35 -7.44 16.06 -21.47
CA VAL A 35 -7.99 16.82 -20.34
C VAL A 35 -6.86 17.61 -19.71
N ASN A 36 -7.15 18.87 -19.35
CA ASN A 36 -6.23 19.66 -18.53
C ASN A 36 -6.25 19.10 -17.10
N GLU A 37 -5.10 18.67 -16.60
CA GLU A 37 -4.97 18.00 -15.30
C GLU A 37 -5.43 18.88 -14.13
N VAL A 38 -5.31 20.21 -14.25
CA VAL A 38 -5.65 21.16 -13.19
C VAL A 38 -7.15 21.48 -13.19
N THR A 39 -7.74 21.69 -14.37
CA THR A 39 -9.14 22.15 -14.46
C THR A 39 -10.13 21.02 -14.71
N GLY A 40 -9.66 19.84 -15.12
CA GLY A 40 -10.51 18.70 -15.51
C GLY A 40 -11.30 18.95 -16.80
N GLN A 41 -11.06 20.06 -17.50
CA GLN A 41 -11.79 20.41 -18.72
C GLN A 41 -11.16 19.77 -19.97
N PRO A 42 -11.98 19.31 -20.94
CA PRO A 42 -11.47 18.79 -22.20
C PRO A 42 -10.84 19.94 -23.01
N VAL A 43 -9.62 19.71 -23.52
CA VAL A 43 -8.88 20.67 -24.33
C VAL A 43 -8.99 20.33 -25.82
N ASN A 44 -8.80 19.06 -26.18
CA ASN A 44 -8.83 18.58 -27.56
C ASN A 44 -9.51 17.21 -27.63
N PHE A 45 -10.08 16.91 -28.79
CA PHE A 45 -10.64 15.60 -29.12
C PHE A 45 -9.86 15.00 -30.28
N PHE A 46 -9.46 13.74 -30.15
CA PHE A 46 -8.75 12.99 -31.17
C PHE A 46 -9.62 11.81 -31.63
N ARG A 47 -9.52 11.50 -32.93
CA ARG A 47 -10.17 10.33 -33.53
C ARG A 47 -9.11 9.45 -34.16
N LEU A 48 -8.93 8.26 -33.60
CA LEU A 48 -8.05 7.24 -34.15
C LEU A 48 -8.87 6.31 -35.05
N GLN A 49 -8.54 6.27 -36.33
CA GLN A 49 -9.12 5.31 -37.26
C GLN A 49 -8.11 4.21 -37.54
N ILE A 50 -8.50 2.97 -37.26
CA ILE A 50 -7.66 1.80 -37.47
C ILE A 50 -8.21 1.08 -38.69
N LYS A 51 -7.33 0.85 -39.66
CA LYS A 51 -7.60 0.07 -40.87
C LYS A 51 -6.51 -0.98 -40.98
N ALA A 52 -6.90 -2.24 -40.96
CA ALA A 52 -5.97 -3.35 -41.13
C ALA A 52 -6.51 -4.32 -42.18
N ASN A 53 -5.62 -4.74 -43.08
CA ASN A 53 -5.88 -5.76 -44.06
C ASN A 53 -4.94 -6.92 -43.77
N THR A 54 -5.47 -8.09 -43.42
CA THR A 54 -4.67 -9.29 -43.24
C THR A 54 -4.88 -10.23 -44.43
N ASN A 55 -3.79 -10.51 -45.13
CA ASN A 55 -3.76 -11.49 -46.21
C ASN A 55 -3.00 -12.72 -45.73
N SER A 56 -3.65 -13.88 -45.74
CA SER A 56 -3.02 -15.18 -45.46
C SER A 56 -2.28 -15.29 -44.11
N SER A 57 -2.65 -14.48 -43.11
CA SER A 57 -2.03 -14.50 -41.78
C SER A 57 -3.02 -14.99 -40.73
N SER A 58 -2.57 -15.88 -39.85
CA SER A 58 -3.32 -16.32 -38.66
C SER A 58 -3.29 -15.28 -37.53
N ALA A 59 -2.76 -14.07 -37.79
CA ALA A 59 -2.75 -12.99 -36.83
C ALA A 59 -4.20 -12.58 -36.50
N ARG A 60 -4.52 -12.62 -35.21
CA ARG A 60 -5.75 -12.07 -34.66
C ARG A 60 -5.48 -10.64 -34.21
N TYR A 61 -6.42 -9.77 -34.54
CA TYR A 61 -6.44 -8.40 -34.07
C TYR A 61 -7.38 -8.33 -32.86
N VAL A 62 -6.89 -7.76 -31.75
CA VAL A 62 -7.70 -7.44 -30.58
C VAL A 62 -7.39 -6.01 -30.17
N ALA A 63 -8.44 -5.20 -30.03
CA ALA A 63 -8.37 -3.87 -29.47
C ALA A 63 -9.21 -3.80 -28.19
N GLY A 64 -8.72 -3.09 -27.19
CA GLY A 64 -9.42 -2.97 -25.93
C GLY A 64 -8.75 -2.00 -24.97
N PHE A 65 -9.42 -1.77 -23.86
CA PHE A 65 -8.91 -1.00 -22.74
C PHE A 65 -8.43 -1.96 -21.67
N TYR A 66 -7.22 -1.74 -21.19
CA TYR A 66 -6.57 -2.58 -20.20
C TYR A 66 -6.03 -1.72 -19.06
N ASP A 67 -5.88 -2.29 -17.88
CA ASP A 67 -5.22 -1.60 -16.77
C ASP A 67 -3.78 -1.25 -17.17
N GLU A 68 -3.41 0.04 -17.14
CA GLU A 68 -2.07 0.51 -17.56
C GLU A 68 -0.95 -0.19 -16.79
N SER A 69 -1.19 -0.52 -15.52
CA SER A 69 -0.20 -1.22 -14.69
C SER A 69 -0.04 -2.69 -15.05
N ALA A 70 -1.13 -3.37 -15.44
CA ALA A 70 -1.08 -4.75 -15.88
C ALA A 70 -0.36 -4.87 -17.24
N VAL A 71 -0.56 -3.87 -18.10
CA VAL A 71 0.15 -3.73 -19.36
C VAL A 71 1.65 -3.53 -19.13
N ASP A 72 2.02 -2.59 -18.27
CA ASP A 72 3.42 -2.33 -17.92
C ASP A 72 4.10 -3.56 -17.34
N MET A 73 3.45 -4.25 -16.39
CA MET A 73 3.94 -5.50 -15.82
C MET A 73 4.16 -6.59 -16.87
N TYR A 74 3.22 -6.78 -17.80
CA TYR A 74 3.35 -7.75 -18.88
C TYR A 74 4.56 -7.46 -19.78
N PHE A 75 4.74 -6.21 -20.20
CA PHE A 75 5.88 -5.85 -21.06
C PHE A 75 7.21 -5.87 -20.30
N ASN A 76 7.22 -5.57 -19.01
CA ASN A 76 8.40 -5.71 -18.17
C ASN A 76 8.82 -7.18 -18.01
N GLU A 77 7.87 -8.11 -17.84
CA GLU A 77 8.17 -9.55 -17.77
C GLU A 77 8.79 -10.09 -19.07
N ILE A 78 8.31 -9.62 -20.23
CA ILE A 78 8.91 -9.98 -21.53
C ILE A 78 10.34 -9.47 -21.64
N ARG A 79 10.60 -8.22 -21.22
CA ARG A 79 11.94 -7.62 -21.25
C ARG A 79 12.91 -8.40 -20.36
N LEU A 80 12.47 -8.82 -19.18
CA LEU A 80 13.27 -9.64 -18.25
C LEU A 80 13.60 -11.00 -18.87
N SER A 81 12.63 -11.66 -19.50
CA SER A 81 12.81 -12.95 -20.17
C SER A 81 13.83 -12.90 -21.32
N GLN A 82 13.96 -11.77 -22.01
CA GLN A 82 14.95 -11.57 -23.08
C GLN A 82 16.35 -11.22 -22.55
N SER A 83 16.45 -10.57 -21.39
CA SER A 83 17.73 -10.13 -20.82
C SER A 83 18.57 -11.24 -20.16
N ASN A 84 18.01 -12.44 -19.94
CA ASN A 84 18.74 -13.58 -19.37
C ASN A 84 19.79 -14.18 -20.34
N GLY A 85 19.89 -13.68 -21.57
CA GLY A 85 20.96 -13.97 -22.53
C GLY A 85 21.74 -12.70 -22.90
N GLN A 86 22.58 -12.22 -22.00
CA GLN A 86 23.69 -11.30 -22.30
C GLN A 86 23.29 -9.92 -22.88
N GLY A 87 22.95 -8.98 -21.99
CA GLY A 87 22.77 -7.58 -22.37
C GLY A 87 22.54 -6.69 -21.16
N SER A 88 23.65 -6.20 -20.60
CA SER A 88 23.72 -5.24 -19.50
C SER A 88 22.88 -3.98 -19.77
N GLY A 89 21.99 -3.67 -18.82
CA GLY A 89 21.86 -2.35 -18.21
C GLY A 89 21.69 -1.16 -19.15
N ASP A 90 20.49 -1.00 -19.68
CA ASP A 90 19.85 0.31 -19.66
C ASP A 90 18.34 0.05 -19.58
N SER A 91 17.84 -0.06 -18.35
CA SER A 91 16.41 0.02 -18.08
C SER A 91 16.00 1.44 -18.47
N GLY A 92 15.69 1.61 -19.75
CA GLY A 92 15.04 2.76 -20.35
C GLY A 92 13.68 2.97 -19.71
N THR A 93 13.67 3.43 -18.47
CA THR A 93 13.08 4.70 -18.11
C THR A 93 13.73 5.78 -18.99
N GLU A 94 13.55 5.68 -20.31
CA GLU A 94 13.28 6.87 -21.08
C GLU A 94 12.04 7.41 -20.40
N GLY A 95 12.28 8.30 -19.42
CA GLY A 95 11.23 9.10 -18.84
C GLY A 95 10.49 9.61 -20.04
N ARG A 96 9.22 9.18 -20.17
CA ARG A 96 8.25 9.78 -21.08
C ARG A 96 8.53 11.26 -20.92
N SER A 97 9.25 11.83 -21.88
CA SER A 97 9.65 13.23 -21.84
C SER A 97 8.35 13.93 -22.10
N ARG A 98 7.56 14.08 -21.02
CA ARG A 98 6.46 15.02 -20.94
C ARG A 98 7.11 16.31 -21.38
N ALA A 99 6.76 16.72 -22.60
CA ALA A 99 7.20 18.00 -23.13
C ALA A 99 6.96 19.04 -22.01
N PRO A 100 7.91 19.94 -21.69
CA PRO A 100 7.87 20.73 -20.46
C PRO A 100 6.75 21.78 -20.36
N SER A 101 5.67 21.68 -21.13
CA SER A 101 4.69 22.75 -21.24
C SER A 101 3.29 22.26 -21.64
N GLU A 102 2.70 21.38 -20.84
CA GLU A 102 1.26 21.38 -20.53
C GLU A 102 0.91 20.11 -19.74
N ASN A 103 0.25 20.28 -18.59
CA ASN A 103 -0.35 19.19 -17.82
C ASN A 103 -1.56 18.63 -18.58
N ILE A 104 -1.30 18.02 -19.73
CA ILE A 104 -2.30 17.38 -20.56
C ILE A 104 -2.20 15.87 -20.34
N GLN A 105 -3.28 15.31 -19.79
CA GLN A 105 -3.46 13.87 -19.70
C GLN A 105 -4.39 13.42 -20.82
N LEU A 106 -3.96 12.44 -21.62
CA LEU A 106 -4.86 11.77 -22.55
C LEU A 106 -5.78 10.85 -21.75
N SER A 107 -7.09 11.07 -21.88
CA SER A 107 -8.11 10.21 -21.28
C SER A 107 -8.99 9.62 -22.37
N ASN A 108 -9.33 8.34 -22.18
CA ASN A 108 -10.18 7.60 -23.09
C ASN A 108 -11.63 7.92 -22.81
N ILE A 109 -12.40 8.24 -23.85
CA ILE A 109 -13.83 8.46 -23.75
C ILE A 109 -14.59 7.40 -24.51
N THR A 110 -15.67 6.91 -23.90
CA THR A 110 -16.67 6.13 -24.63
C THR A 110 -17.48 7.04 -25.55
N ALA A 111 -18.25 6.45 -26.46
CA ALA A 111 -19.24 7.18 -27.25
C ALA A 111 -20.29 7.91 -26.39
N THR A 112 -20.44 7.53 -25.11
CA THR A 112 -21.31 8.18 -24.13
C THR A 112 -20.64 9.34 -23.38
N GLY A 113 -19.35 9.60 -23.63
CA GLY A 113 -18.57 10.63 -22.95
C GLY A 113 -18.04 10.23 -21.57
N GLU A 114 -18.24 8.98 -21.16
CA GLU A 114 -17.74 8.47 -19.89
C GLU A 114 -16.24 8.15 -20.00
N GLN A 115 -15.48 8.60 -19.01
CA GLN A 115 -14.05 8.31 -18.94
C GLN A 115 -13.84 6.85 -18.54
N ARG A 116 -13.08 6.11 -19.35
CA ARG A 116 -12.68 4.74 -19.00
C ARG A 116 -11.23 4.74 -18.51
N PRO A 117 -10.97 4.34 -17.25
CA PRO A 117 -9.60 4.16 -16.79
C PRO A 117 -8.94 3.02 -17.57
N GLY A 118 -7.67 3.21 -17.91
CA GLY A 118 -6.85 2.20 -18.58
C GLY A 118 -6.13 2.69 -19.83
N ALA A 119 -5.12 1.94 -20.25
CA ALA A 119 -4.42 2.12 -21.51
C ALA A 119 -5.22 1.48 -22.64
N PHE A 120 -5.42 2.23 -23.73
CA PHE A 120 -5.94 1.67 -24.96
C PHE A 120 -4.81 0.89 -25.65
N MET A 121 -5.07 -0.38 -25.97
CA MET A 121 -4.09 -1.24 -26.60
C MET A 121 -4.60 -1.88 -27.87
N LEU A 122 -3.68 -2.05 -28.80
CA LEU A 122 -3.84 -2.74 -30.07
C LEU A 122 -2.88 -3.91 -30.11
N ILE A 123 -3.43 -5.12 -30.15
CA ILE A 123 -2.67 -6.36 -30.20
C ILE A 123 -2.92 -7.02 -31.54
N LEU A 124 -1.88 -7.12 -32.35
CA LEU A 124 -1.88 -7.91 -33.57
C LEU A 124 -0.90 -9.06 -33.39
N SER A 125 -1.44 -10.26 -33.13
CA SER A 125 -0.61 -11.43 -32.85
C SER A 125 -1.32 -12.71 -33.27
N SER A 126 -0.57 -13.73 -33.68
CA SER A 126 -1.09 -15.10 -33.87
C SER A 126 -1.62 -15.71 -32.57
N ASN A 127 -1.25 -15.13 -31.42
CA ASN A 127 -1.68 -15.54 -30.08
C ASN A 127 -2.23 -14.36 -29.27
N ALA A 128 -3.02 -13.48 -29.91
CA ALA A 128 -3.59 -12.31 -29.23
C ALA A 128 -4.43 -12.70 -28.00
N ASP A 129 -5.18 -13.80 -28.05
CA ASP A 129 -6.01 -14.27 -26.93
C ASP A 129 -5.19 -14.61 -25.69
N SER A 130 -4.02 -15.25 -25.85
CA SER A 130 -3.15 -15.52 -24.71
C SER A 130 -2.57 -14.25 -24.11
N VAL A 131 -2.17 -13.28 -24.94
CA VAL A 131 -1.64 -11.98 -24.46
C VAL A 131 -2.71 -11.28 -23.62
N VAL A 132 -3.93 -11.20 -24.15
CA VAL A 132 -5.08 -10.59 -23.49
C VAL A 132 -5.40 -11.28 -22.16
N ASN A 133 -5.41 -12.61 -22.15
CA ASN A 133 -5.66 -13.39 -20.94
C ASN A 133 -4.58 -13.17 -19.88
N THR A 134 -3.30 -13.15 -20.25
CA THR A 134 -2.20 -12.89 -19.31
C THR A 134 -2.30 -11.49 -18.70
N ILE A 135 -2.58 -10.47 -19.51
CA ILE A 135 -2.76 -9.09 -19.01
C ILE A 135 -3.97 -9.01 -18.06
N SER A 136 -5.06 -9.71 -18.39
CA SER A 136 -6.24 -9.78 -17.51
C SER A 136 -5.92 -10.47 -16.17
N GLN A 137 -5.12 -11.55 -16.19
CA GLN A 137 -4.68 -12.23 -14.97
C GLN A 137 -3.79 -11.36 -14.09
N PHE A 138 -2.92 -10.53 -14.67
CA PHE A 138 -2.12 -9.56 -13.90
C PHE A 138 -3.01 -8.51 -13.22
N ALA A 139 -4.00 -7.96 -13.94
CA ALA A 139 -4.96 -7.02 -13.35
C ALA A 139 -5.73 -7.65 -12.17
N GLN A 140 -6.19 -8.89 -12.32
CA GLN A 140 -6.88 -9.62 -11.24
C GLN A 140 -5.96 -9.88 -10.03
N SER A 141 -4.72 -10.29 -10.28
CA SER A 141 -3.75 -10.59 -9.22
C SER A 141 -3.43 -9.36 -8.36
N ARG A 142 -3.40 -8.17 -8.97
CA ARG A 142 -3.19 -6.91 -8.26
C ARG A 142 -4.33 -6.58 -7.30
N ILE A 143 -5.59 -6.73 -7.75
CA ILE A 143 -6.77 -6.50 -6.90
C ILE A 143 -6.71 -7.41 -5.66
N VAL A 144 -6.29 -8.66 -5.84
CA VAL A 144 -6.11 -9.61 -4.75
C VAL A 144 -4.98 -9.18 -3.81
N ALA A 145 -3.83 -8.77 -4.34
CA ALA A 145 -2.68 -8.34 -3.53
C ALA A 145 -2.98 -7.09 -2.69
N GLU A 146 -3.67 -6.10 -3.26
CA GLU A 146 -4.12 -4.90 -2.55
C GLU A 146 -5.15 -5.26 -1.47
N GLY A 147 -6.08 -6.19 -1.77
CA GLY A 147 -7.02 -6.73 -0.79
C GLY A 147 -6.33 -7.39 0.40
N VAL A 148 -5.34 -8.25 0.15
CA VAL A 148 -4.55 -8.92 1.20
C VAL A 148 -3.76 -7.90 2.02
N THR A 149 -3.13 -6.92 1.38
CA THR A 149 -2.36 -5.87 2.06
C THR A 149 -3.25 -5.05 2.99
N ASN A 150 -4.47 -4.69 2.53
CA ASN A 150 -5.44 -3.99 3.34
C ASN A 150 -5.92 -4.82 4.54
N ILE A 151 -6.09 -6.14 4.37
CA ILE A 151 -6.45 -7.04 5.48
C ILE A 151 -5.32 -7.12 6.52
N VAL A 152 -4.08 -7.30 6.07
CA VAL A 152 -2.90 -7.37 6.96
C VAL A 152 -2.71 -6.06 7.72
N ASN A 153 -2.85 -4.92 7.03
CA ASN A 153 -2.75 -3.61 7.67
C ASN A 153 -3.89 -3.37 8.67
N ARG A 154 -5.11 -3.79 8.32
CA ARG A 154 -6.26 -3.71 9.24
C ARG A 154 -6.02 -4.51 10.50
N GLU A 155 -5.46 -5.71 10.40
CA GLU A 155 -5.17 -6.52 11.58
C GLU A 155 -4.06 -5.92 12.43
N ARG A 156 -2.99 -5.40 11.81
CA ARG A 156 -1.94 -4.67 12.53
C ARG A 156 -2.48 -3.44 13.27
N LEU A 157 -3.36 -2.67 12.63
CA LEU A 157 -4.02 -1.53 13.28
C LEU A 157 -4.92 -1.97 14.44
N ARG A 158 -5.63 -3.09 14.28
CA ARG A 158 -6.50 -3.65 15.34
C ARG A 158 -5.69 -4.11 16.55
N LEU A 159 -4.50 -4.66 16.33
CA LEU A 159 -3.58 -5.06 17.40
C LEU A 159 -2.83 -3.86 18.01
N ALA A 160 -2.57 -2.81 17.23
CA ALA A 160 -1.90 -1.60 17.71
C ALA A 160 -2.81 -0.72 18.60
N ALA A 161 -4.12 -0.70 18.33
CA ALA A 161 -5.08 0.09 19.09
C ALA A 161 -5.09 -0.18 20.61
N PRO A 162 -5.17 -1.44 21.10
CA PRO A 162 -5.13 -1.71 22.54
C PRO A 162 -3.75 -1.41 23.14
N ALA A 163 -2.65 -1.62 22.41
CA ALA A 163 -1.31 -1.28 22.87
C ALA A 163 -1.15 0.24 23.07
N GLN A 164 -1.67 1.05 22.13
CA GLN A 164 -1.68 2.50 22.26
C GLN A 164 -2.58 2.97 23.42
N ALA A 165 -3.73 2.34 23.62
CA ALA A 165 -4.60 2.64 24.75
C ALA A 165 -3.91 2.33 26.09
N ALA A 166 -3.23 1.19 26.21
CA ALA A 166 -2.47 0.82 27.40
C ALA A 166 -1.31 1.80 27.67
N TYR A 167 -0.59 2.22 26.63
CA TYR A 167 0.45 3.24 26.75
C TYR A 167 -0.09 4.58 27.26
N ASN A 168 -1.21 5.04 26.71
CA ASN A 168 -1.85 6.30 27.14
C ASN A 168 -2.34 6.24 28.60
N ILE A 169 -2.83 5.08 29.05
CA ILE A 169 -3.21 4.85 30.44
C ILE A 169 -1.97 4.97 31.34
N SER A 170 -0.88 4.26 30.99
CA SER A 170 0.37 4.31 31.75
C SER A 170 0.97 5.73 31.83
N GLN A 171 0.91 6.52 30.76
CA GLN A 171 1.33 7.93 30.81
C GLN A 171 0.48 8.77 31.76
N ARG A 172 -0.85 8.58 31.75
CA ARG A 172 -1.76 9.32 32.63
C ARG A 172 -1.52 8.95 34.09
N GLU A 173 -1.30 7.67 34.36
CA GLU A 173 -0.93 7.18 35.70
C GLU A 173 0.40 7.80 36.15
N GLY A 174 1.42 7.81 35.28
CA GLY A 174 2.72 8.44 35.57
C GLY A 174 2.62 9.95 35.83
N ASN A 175 1.80 10.68 35.07
CA ASN A 175 1.59 12.11 35.27
C ASN A 175 0.80 12.41 36.55
N ALA A 176 -0.22 11.61 36.85
CA ALA A 176 -0.98 11.71 38.09
C ALA A 176 -0.07 11.45 39.30
N LEU A 177 0.78 10.42 39.21
CA LEU A 177 1.79 10.09 40.21
C LEU A 177 2.78 11.25 40.43
N ALA A 178 3.33 11.82 39.35
CA ALA A 178 4.26 12.93 39.44
C ALA A 178 3.62 14.18 40.08
N THR A 179 2.36 14.45 39.76
CA THR A 179 1.60 15.55 40.36
C THR A 179 1.35 15.33 41.86
N ASP A 180 0.96 14.11 42.25
CA ASP A 180 0.77 13.74 43.66
C ASP A 180 2.07 13.89 44.46
N ILE A 181 3.19 13.33 43.98
CA ILE A 181 4.50 13.45 44.62
C ILE A 181 4.92 14.92 44.75
N THR A 182 4.73 15.73 43.71
CA THR A 182 5.05 17.16 43.74
C THR A 182 4.24 17.88 44.81
N SER A 183 2.94 17.61 44.90
CA SER A 183 2.07 18.22 45.92
C SER A 183 2.45 17.81 47.35
N GLN A 184 2.89 16.57 47.55
CA GLN A 184 3.36 16.09 48.86
C GLN A 184 4.70 16.73 49.24
N LEU A 185 5.62 16.91 48.29
CA LEU A 185 6.88 17.63 48.52
C LEU A 185 6.64 19.11 48.85
N GLU A 186 5.70 19.77 48.17
CA GLU A 186 5.28 21.14 48.49
C GLU A 186 4.68 21.23 49.91
N ALA A 187 3.85 20.27 50.32
CA ALA A 187 3.31 20.22 51.68
C ALA A 187 4.41 20.03 52.74
N ILE A 188 5.39 19.14 52.51
CA ILE A 188 6.52 18.91 53.41
C ILE A 188 7.39 20.17 53.53
N THR A 189 7.70 20.83 52.40
CA THR A 189 8.51 22.05 52.40
C THR A 189 7.82 23.22 53.09
N ALA A 190 6.50 23.38 52.91
CA ALA A 190 5.71 24.36 53.65
C ALA A 190 5.66 24.09 55.16
N LEU A 191 5.54 22.81 55.55
CA LEU A 191 5.56 22.42 56.97
C LEU A 191 6.93 22.73 57.60
N ALA A 192 8.02 22.36 56.90
CA ALA A 192 9.39 22.63 57.35
C ALA A 192 9.67 24.13 57.54
N ALA A 193 9.11 24.98 56.67
CA ALA A 193 9.25 26.43 56.78
C ALA A 193 8.48 27.04 57.96
N THR A 194 7.43 26.38 58.45
CA THR A 194 6.55 26.87 59.54
C THR A 194 6.88 26.25 60.91
N SER A 195 7.51 25.08 60.94
CA SER A 195 7.94 24.41 62.17
C SER A 195 9.24 25.02 62.73
N GLY A 196 9.13 26.15 63.43
CA GLY A 196 10.21 26.61 64.31
C GLY A 196 10.43 25.63 65.46
N THR A 197 11.61 25.01 65.52
CA THR A 197 12.26 24.21 66.61
C THR A 197 11.45 23.24 67.51
N GLY A 198 10.13 23.08 67.37
CA GLY A 198 9.29 22.35 68.34
C GLY A 198 8.29 21.33 67.79
N ASN A 199 8.17 21.15 66.46
CA ASN A 199 7.16 20.28 65.84
C ASN A 199 7.78 19.04 65.12
N SER A 200 8.69 18.33 65.78
CA SER A 200 9.30 17.09 65.23
C SER A 200 8.26 16.05 64.85
N ASP A 201 7.25 15.86 65.68
CA ASP A 201 6.29 14.75 65.56
C ASP A 201 5.35 14.95 64.36
N ALA A 202 4.94 16.19 64.10
CA ALA A 202 4.13 16.54 62.93
C ALA A 202 4.90 16.35 61.62
N MET A 203 6.21 16.62 61.63
CA MET A 203 7.07 16.42 60.47
C MET A 203 7.29 14.93 60.20
N GLU A 204 7.50 14.13 61.25
CA GLU A 204 7.64 12.67 61.13
C GLU A 204 6.35 12.02 60.58
N GLN A 205 5.18 12.43 61.05
CA GLN A 205 3.89 11.90 60.60
C GLN A 205 3.59 12.28 59.13
N THR A 206 4.00 13.48 58.70
CA THR A 206 3.86 13.94 57.32
C THR A 206 4.81 13.17 56.38
N VAL A 207 6.05 12.96 56.79
CA VAL A 207 7.03 12.15 56.04
C VAL A 207 6.59 10.69 55.94
N LEU A 208 6.06 10.10 57.03
CA LEU A 208 5.53 8.73 57.03
C LEU A 208 4.35 8.57 56.08
N SER A 209 3.40 9.53 56.07
CA SER A 209 2.25 9.46 55.15
C SER A 209 2.66 9.60 53.68
N ALA A 210 3.63 10.47 53.36
CA ALA A 210 4.19 10.58 52.01
C ALA A 210 4.91 9.29 51.58
N LEU A 211 5.75 8.72 52.45
CA LEU A 211 6.44 7.44 52.21
C LEU A 211 5.44 6.29 52.01
N GLN A 212 4.34 6.29 52.74
CA GLN A 212 3.31 5.26 52.63
C GLN A 212 2.45 5.42 51.36
N SER A 213 2.20 6.65 50.92
CA SER A 213 1.60 6.91 49.59
C SER A 213 2.48 6.35 48.48
N LEU A 214 3.78 6.66 48.53
CA LEU A 214 4.77 6.18 47.57
C LEU A 214 4.88 4.64 47.59
N ALA A 215 4.88 4.03 48.77
CA ALA A 215 4.96 2.58 48.92
C ALA A 215 3.74 1.87 48.33
N ARG A 216 2.52 2.39 48.54
CA ARG A 216 1.30 1.87 47.91
C ARG A 216 1.35 1.97 46.39
N GLN A 217 1.84 3.08 45.86
CA GLN A 217 2.03 3.26 44.41
C GLN A 217 3.05 2.26 43.83
N LEU A 218 4.03 1.84 44.63
CA LEU A 218 5.01 0.80 44.28
C LEU A 218 4.53 -0.64 44.52
N GLY A 219 3.27 -0.81 44.92
CA GLY A 219 2.63 -2.12 45.15
C GLY A 219 2.78 -2.68 46.57
N HIS A 220 3.29 -1.91 47.53
CA HIS A 220 3.33 -2.32 48.94
C HIS A 220 1.99 -1.99 49.62
N THR A 221 1.29 -3.03 50.07
CA THR A 221 -0.02 -2.88 50.74
C THR A 221 0.09 -2.62 52.24
N GLU A 222 1.25 -2.91 52.85
CA GLU A 222 1.45 -2.83 54.29
C GLU A 222 1.86 -1.42 54.75
N ALA A 223 1.48 -1.07 55.97
CA ALA A 223 1.85 0.18 56.60
C ALA A 223 3.24 0.08 57.24
N PHE A 224 4.04 1.14 57.14
CA PHE A 224 5.31 1.23 57.86
C PHE A 224 5.04 1.48 59.34
N ALA A 225 5.73 0.75 60.21
CA ALA A 225 5.68 0.97 61.66
C ALA A 225 6.48 2.20 62.09
N GLY A 226 7.41 2.68 61.25
CA GLY A 226 8.21 3.89 61.52
C GLY A 226 9.15 4.27 60.37
N ALA A 227 9.75 5.46 60.46
CA ALA A 227 10.61 6.01 59.41
C ALA A 227 11.83 5.11 59.10
N ASP A 228 12.38 4.45 60.11
CA ASP A 228 13.50 3.51 59.96
C ASP A 228 13.16 2.29 59.10
N GLU A 229 11.91 1.81 59.17
CA GLU A 229 11.45 0.69 58.36
C GLU A 229 11.31 1.10 56.89
N ALA A 230 10.75 2.29 56.64
CA ALA A 230 10.66 2.84 55.30
C ALA A 230 12.05 3.07 54.68
N ALA A 231 13.02 3.56 55.46
CA ALA A 231 14.40 3.77 55.01
C ALA A 231 15.11 2.45 54.63
N LYS A 232 14.88 1.38 55.40
CA LYS A 232 15.42 0.04 55.10
C LYS A 232 14.87 -0.51 53.78
N LEU A 233 13.57 -0.35 53.54
CA LEU A 233 12.90 -0.81 52.32
C LEU A 233 13.35 -0.01 51.08
N ALA A 234 13.51 1.30 51.21
CA ALA A 234 14.03 2.15 50.15
C ALA A 234 15.45 1.75 49.73
N ASN A 235 16.34 1.50 50.70
CA ASN A 235 17.71 1.05 50.43
C ASN A 235 17.76 -0.35 49.81
N ALA A 236 16.94 -1.30 50.27
CA ALA A 236 16.89 -2.65 49.71
C ALA A 236 16.52 -2.64 48.20
N ARG A 237 15.64 -1.72 47.78
CA ARG A 237 15.16 -1.66 46.39
C ARG A 237 16.14 -1.00 45.43
N LEU A 238 16.89 0.02 45.86
CA LEU A 238 17.99 0.61 45.07
C LEU A 238 19.05 -0.43 44.70
N VAL A 239 19.33 -1.36 45.63
CA VAL A 239 20.26 -2.49 45.38
C VAL A 239 19.70 -3.45 44.31
N PHE A 240 18.40 -3.78 44.37
CA PHE A 240 17.77 -4.65 43.37
C PHE A 240 17.67 -4.01 41.98
N GLN A 241 17.42 -2.71 41.87
CA GLN A 241 17.42 -2.02 40.57
C GLN A 241 18.84 -1.95 39.97
N GLY A 242 19.86 -1.74 40.79
CA GLY A 242 21.26 -1.83 40.34
C GLY A 242 21.62 -3.21 39.77
N LEU A 243 21.14 -4.28 40.41
CA LEU A 243 21.35 -5.66 39.94
C LEU A 243 20.63 -5.96 38.62
N TYR A 244 19.39 -5.47 38.44
CA TYR A 244 18.65 -5.68 37.18
C TYR A 244 19.19 -4.85 36.01
N ALA A 245 19.71 -3.65 36.27
CA ALA A 245 20.36 -2.83 35.26
C ALA A 245 21.68 -3.46 34.78
N GLY A 246 22.43 -4.12 35.68
CA GLY A 246 23.66 -4.84 35.34
C GLY A 246 23.44 -6.15 34.57
N ALA A 247 22.28 -6.79 34.71
CA ALA A 247 21.97 -8.05 34.03
C ALA A 247 21.43 -7.90 32.59
N ARG A 248 21.21 -6.66 32.12
CA ARG A 248 20.72 -6.34 30.77
C ARG A 248 21.77 -5.73 29.83
N GLN A 249 23.03 -5.64 30.28
CA GLN A 249 24.18 -5.38 29.41
C GLN A 249 24.81 -6.71 28.99
#